data_AF-B1G442-F1
#
_entry.id   AF-B1G442-F1
#
_cell.length_a   1.000
_cell.length_b   1.000
_cell.length_c   1.000
_cell.angle_alpha   90.00
_cell.angle_beta   90.00
_cell.angle_gamma   90.00
#
_symmetry.space_group_name_H-M   'P 1'
#
loop_
_entity.id
_entity.type
_entity.pdbx_description
1 polymer ?
#
loop_
_entity_poly.entity_id
_entity_poly.type
_entity_poly.pdbx_seq_one_letter_code
_entity_poly.pdbx_strand_id
1 'polypeptide(L)'
;MRIDWWTLALQTINALVLIWLLARFLFRPVANIIAERQNTARALIADADAAKAAAIHERDNAARATRQIVASRDDALKAVAVEVAAQKQALLAAAQADAEALRATVKEQAAVARATEDKLAAERASRLAVDIARKLLERLPDSMRVTGFIEGLAAGIGRLPQPTRAELGENGVAPVLVAPRALSPQEQEQCRATLAGRLRRELPLRFEVDPQLIAGLELRSPHAVVRNSIGAELARITEALLDDSHPSR
;
A
#
# COMPACT_ATOMS: atom_id res chain seq x y z
N MET A 1 68.77 -74.29 107.94
CA MET A 1 68.78 -73.27 106.87
C MET A 1 67.57 -72.38 107.09
N ARG A 2 67.77 -71.18 107.65
CA ARG A 2 66.67 -70.26 107.98
C ARG A 2 66.25 -69.57 106.69
N ILE A 3 65.00 -69.78 106.28
CA ILE A 3 64.40 -68.98 105.21
C ILE A 3 64.18 -67.60 105.83
N ASP A 4 65.00 -66.64 105.42
CA ASP A 4 64.85 -65.25 105.79
C ASP A 4 63.63 -64.66 105.05
N TRP A 5 62.44 -65.03 105.52
CA TRP A 5 61.15 -64.51 105.06
C TRP A 5 61.12 -62.97 105.03
N TRP A 6 61.92 -62.34 105.89
CA TRP A 6 62.15 -60.91 105.90
C TRP A 6 62.87 -60.39 104.64
N THR A 7 63.93 -61.06 104.18
CA THR A 7 64.61 -60.68 102.92
C THR A 7 63.73 -60.94 101.69
N LEU A 8 62.90 -61.99 101.70
CA LEU A 8 61.96 -62.24 100.62
C LEU A 8 60.92 -61.12 100.52
N ALA A 9 60.34 -60.70 101.66
CA ALA A 9 59.40 -59.58 101.70
C ALA A 9 60.03 -58.27 101.22
N LEU A 10 61.26 -57.96 101.65
CA LEU A 10 61.98 -56.77 101.20
C LEU A 10 62.34 -56.82 99.70
N GLN A 11 62.70 -57.98 99.16
CA GLN A 11 62.92 -58.15 97.72
C GLN A 11 61.63 -58.01 96.91
N THR A 12 60.50 -58.54 97.40
CA THR A 12 59.19 -58.37 96.75
C THR A 12 58.77 -56.90 96.74
N ILE A 13 58.95 -56.18 97.86
CA ILE A 13 58.70 -54.73 97.91
C ILE A 13 59.61 -53.98 96.93
N ASN A 14 60.91 -54.31 96.88
CA ASN A 14 61.84 -53.68 95.95
C ASN A 14 61.47 -53.93 94.47
N ALA A 15 61.05 -55.15 94.13
CA ALA A 15 60.58 -55.49 92.79
C ALA A 15 59.27 -54.77 92.44
N LEU A 16 58.32 -54.67 93.39
CA LEU A 16 57.08 -53.92 93.21
C LEU A 16 57.34 -52.43 92.99
N VAL A 17 58.24 -51.83 93.78
CA VAL A 17 58.66 -50.43 93.60
C VAL A 17 59.33 -50.24 92.25
N LEU A 18 60.19 -51.16 91.81
CA LEU A 18 60.85 -51.11 90.51
C LEU A 18 59.85 -51.24 89.35
N ILE A 19 58.90 -52.19 89.42
CA ILE A 19 57.84 -52.35 88.43
C ILE A 19 56.96 -51.11 88.38
N TRP A 20 56.61 -50.54 89.53
CA TRP A 20 55.84 -49.30 89.60
C TRP A 20 56.61 -48.13 88.96
N LEU A 21 57.91 -48.00 89.23
CA LEU A 21 58.78 -46.99 88.64
C LEU A 21 58.91 -47.18 87.12
N LEU A 22 59.12 -48.39 86.63
CA LEU A 22 59.16 -48.68 85.19
C LEU A 22 57.81 -48.41 84.51
N ALA A 23 56.71 -48.85 85.11
CA ALA A 23 55.37 -48.65 84.57
C ALA A 23 55.03 -47.15 84.50
N ARG A 24 55.40 -46.38 85.52
CA ARG A 24 55.10 -44.95 85.63
C ARG A 24 56.03 -44.06 84.80
N PHE A 25 57.32 -44.40 84.74
CA PHE A 25 58.37 -43.55 84.21
C PHE A 25 58.84 -43.95 82.79
N LEU A 26 58.68 -45.21 82.38
CA LEU A 26 59.10 -45.67 81.05
C LEU A 26 57.91 -46.06 80.16
N PHE A 27 57.02 -46.95 80.63
CA PHE A 27 55.92 -47.46 79.79
C PHE A 27 54.85 -46.41 79.48
N ARG A 28 54.38 -45.66 80.49
CA ARG A 28 53.38 -44.60 80.29
C ARG A 28 53.84 -43.51 79.30
N PRO A 29 55.02 -42.89 79.44
CA PRO A 29 55.46 -41.87 78.48
C PRO A 29 55.76 -42.44 77.08
N VAL A 30 56.32 -43.65 76.97
CA VAL A 30 56.57 -44.27 75.64
C VAL A 30 55.26 -44.64 74.94
N ALA A 31 54.28 -45.20 75.66
CA ALA A 31 52.97 -45.50 75.11
C ALA A 31 52.22 -44.24 74.68
N ASN A 32 52.34 -43.13 75.44
CA ASN A 32 51.76 -41.85 75.07
C ASN A 32 52.38 -41.29 73.77
N ILE A 33 53.69 -41.38 73.59
CA ILE A 33 54.37 -40.92 72.36
C ILE A 33 53.95 -41.75 71.14
N ILE A 34 53.81 -43.08 71.30
CA ILE A 34 53.33 -43.96 70.23
C ILE A 34 51.87 -43.66 69.90
N ALA A 35 51.02 -43.46 70.91
CA ALA A 35 49.62 -43.10 70.72
C ALA A 35 49.47 -41.72 70.05
N GLU A 36 50.30 -40.75 70.41
CA GLU A 36 50.33 -39.42 69.80
C GLU A 36 50.76 -39.51 68.33
N ARG A 37 51.82 -40.25 68.01
CA ARG A 37 52.25 -40.51 66.62
C ARG A 37 51.19 -41.27 65.81
N GLN A 38 50.50 -42.23 66.43
CA GLN A 38 49.43 -42.96 65.76
C GLN A 38 48.22 -42.05 65.50
N ASN A 39 47.89 -41.16 66.43
CA ASN A 39 46.82 -40.19 66.27
C ASN A 39 47.16 -39.13 65.21
N THR A 40 48.39 -38.62 65.16
CA THR A 40 48.80 -37.68 64.09
C THR A 40 48.81 -38.35 62.72
N ALA A 41 49.31 -39.58 62.60
CA ALA A 41 49.24 -40.34 61.36
C ALA A 41 47.79 -40.60 60.91
N ARG A 42 46.90 -40.96 61.85
CA ARG A 42 45.47 -41.13 61.56
C ARG A 42 44.80 -39.83 61.15
N ALA A 43 45.12 -38.72 61.82
CA ALA A 43 44.61 -37.40 61.47
C ALA A 43 45.06 -36.97 60.07
N LEU A 44 46.34 -37.18 59.73
CA LEU A 44 46.87 -36.88 58.40
C LEU A 44 46.19 -37.71 57.29
N ILE A 45 45.93 -39.00 57.55
CA ILE A 45 45.20 -39.86 56.60
C ILE A 45 43.75 -39.39 56.46
N ALA A 46 43.07 -39.08 57.57
CA ALA A 46 41.70 -38.58 57.55
C ALA A 46 41.58 -37.23 56.81
N ASP A 47 42.52 -36.31 57.02
CA ASP A 47 42.57 -35.02 56.32
C ASP A 47 42.86 -35.22 54.82
N ALA A 48 43.76 -36.13 54.46
CA ALA A 48 44.03 -36.46 53.07
C ALA A 48 42.82 -37.08 52.37
N ASP A 49 42.10 -37.98 53.03
CA ASP A 49 40.86 -38.59 52.52
C ASP A 49 39.74 -37.55 52.41
N ALA A 50 39.59 -36.66 53.39
CA ALA A 50 38.64 -35.56 53.34
C ALA A 50 38.94 -34.58 52.20
N ALA A 51 40.20 -34.20 52.02
CA ALA A 51 40.64 -33.34 50.92
C ALA A 51 40.40 -34.01 49.55
N LYS A 52 40.68 -35.31 49.43
CA LYS A 52 40.41 -36.09 48.21
C LYS A 52 38.91 -36.17 47.92
N ALA A 53 38.08 -36.43 48.94
CA ALA A 53 36.63 -36.47 48.79
C ALA A 53 36.07 -35.10 48.37
N ALA A 54 36.55 -34.01 48.96
CA ALA A 54 36.18 -32.64 48.59
C ALA A 54 36.59 -32.32 47.14
N ALA A 55 37.81 -32.70 46.72
CA ALA A 55 38.28 -32.50 45.35
C ALA A 55 37.45 -33.29 44.32
N ILE A 56 37.08 -34.54 44.63
CA ILE A 56 36.20 -35.35 43.76
C ILE A 56 34.81 -34.71 43.67
N HIS A 57 34.25 -34.29 44.80
CA HIS A 57 32.94 -33.64 44.84
C HIS A 57 32.92 -32.34 44.02
N GLU A 58 33.95 -31.50 44.14
CA GLU A 58 34.05 -30.25 43.39
C GLU A 58 34.25 -30.49 41.89
N ARG A 59 35.07 -31.48 41.52
CA ARG A 59 35.23 -31.90 40.12
C ARG A 59 33.90 -32.37 39.53
N ASP A 60 33.13 -33.16 40.27
CA ASP A 60 31.85 -33.67 39.80
C ASP A 60 30.78 -32.56 39.74
N ASN A 61 30.81 -31.58 40.65
CA ASN A 61 30.01 -30.36 40.57
C ASN A 61 30.35 -29.53 39.34
N ALA A 62 31.63 -29.26 39.09
CA ALA A 62 32.09 -28.51 37.94
C ALA A 62 31.70 -29.23 36.62
N ALA A 63 31.82 -30.56 36.59
CA ALA A 63 31.39 -31.37 35.45
C ALA A 63 29.86 -31.28 35.21
N ARG A 64 29.04 -31.32 36.28
CA ARG A 64 27.58 -31.13 36.18
C ARG A 64 27.22 -29.73 35.69
N ALA A 65 27.82 -28.69 36.27
CA ALA A 65 27.61 -27.29 35.87
C ALA A 65 27.98 -27.09 34.40
N THR A 66 29.11 -27.65 33.96
CA THR A 66 29.56 -27.57 32.56
C THR A 66 28.55 -28.23 31.61
N ARG A 67 28.04 -29.42 31.95
CA ARG A 67 27.00 -30.09 31.14
C ARG A 67 25.70 -29.28 31.06
N GLN A 68 25.28 -28.67 32.17
CA GLN A 68 24.10 -27.80 32.19
C GLN A 68 24.30 -26.55 31.32
N ILE A 69 25.47 -25.92 31.39
CA ILE A 69 25.79 -24.75 30.56
C ILE A 69 25.76 -25.14 29.08
N VAL A 70 26.40 -26.25 28.69
CA VAL A 70 26.40 -26.73 27.30
C VAL A 70 24.98 -27.02 26.81
N ALA A 71 24.17 -27.74 27.59
CA ALA A 71 22.78 -28.03 27.23
C ALA A 71 21.95 -26.73 27.07
N SER A 72 22.05 -25.80 28.03
CA SER A 72 21.33 -24.52 27.96
C SER A 72 21.76 -23.66 26.78
N ARG A 73 23.04 -23.72 26.40
CA ARG A 73 23.57 -23.03 25.22
C ARG A 73 22.97 -23.60 23.95
N ASP A 74 22.91 -24.93 23.81
CA ASP A 74 22.36 -25.57 22.62
C ASP A 74 20.86 -25.25 22.45
N ASP A 75 20.11 -25.23 23.55
CA ASP A 75 18.69 -24.86 23.53
C ASP A 75 18.50 -23.36 23.22
N ALA A 76 19.33 -22.49 23.79
CA ALA A 76 19.31 -21.06 23.47
C ALA A 76 19.65 -20.80 21.99
N LEU A 77 20.65 -21.49 21.43
CA LEU A 77 21.00 -21.38 20.02
C LEU A 77 19.87 -21.87 19.09
N LYS A 78 19.18 -22.96 19.46
CA LYS A 78 18.00 -23.42 18.71
C LYS A 78 16.87 -22.40 18.76
N ALA A 79 16.60 -21.83 19.94
CA ALA A 79 15.56 -20.81 20.11
C ALA A 79 15.85 -19.57 19.24
N VAL A 80 17.09 -19.08 19.27
CA VAL A 80 17.54 -17.96 18.41
C VAL A 80 17.42 -18.32 16.93
N ALA A 81 17.79 -19.54 16.52
CA ALA A 81 17.66 -19.96 15.13
C ALA A 81 16.19 -19.97 14.65
N VAL A 82 15.26 -20.43 15.49
CA VAL A 82 13.82 -20.40 15.20
C VAL A 82 13.32 -18.96 15.10
N GLU A 83 13.72 -18.09 16.03
CA GLU A 83 13.32 -16.68 16.03
C GLU A 83 13.84 -15.95 14.79
N VAL A 84 15.12 -16.14 14.43
CA VAL A 84 15.72 -15.56 13.23
C VAL A 84 15.02 -16.07 11.96
N ALA A 85 14.67 -17.36 11.91
CA ALA A 85 13.91 -17.90 10.78
C ALA A 85 12.52 -17.27 10.66
N ALA A 86 11.80 -17.11 11.78
CA ALA A 86 10.50 -16.48 11.83
C ALA A 86 10.57 -14.99 11.42
N GLN A 87 11.55 -14.24 11.95
CA GLN A 87 11.77 -12.84 11.58
C GLN A 87 12.13 -12.69 10.11
N LYS A 88 12.99 -13.57 9.57
CA LYS A 88 13.34 -13.58 8.15
C LYS A 88 12.10 -13.83 7.28
N GLN A 89 11.27 -14.80 7.65
CA GLN A 89 10.05 -15.11 6.91
C GLN A 89 9.06 -13.94 6.97
N ALA A 90 8.89 -13.31 8.13
CA ALA A 90 8.05 -12.12 8.30
C ALA A 90 8.55 -10.94 7.45
N LEU A 91 9.86 -10.70 7.44
CA LEU A 91 10.47 -9.63 6.63
C LEU A 91 10.29 -9.89 5.12
N LEU A 92 10.48 -11.14 4.68
CA LEU A 92 10.24 -11.51 3.28
C LEU A 92 8.77 -11.37 2.89
N ALA A 93 7.85 -11.78 3.75
CA ALA A 93 6.42 -11.62 3.52
C ALA A 93 6.02 -10.14 3.45
N ALA A 94 6.55 -9.30 4.34
CA ALA A 94 6.34 -7.86 4.31
C ALA A 94 6.88 -7.23 3.02
N ALA A 95 8.11 -7.58 2.61
CA ALA A 95 8.72 -7.09 1.38
C ALA A 95 7.93 -7.52 0.12
N GLN A 96 7.36 -8.74 0.13
CA GLN A 96 6.48 -9.21 -0.95
C GLN A 96 5.18 -8.43 -1.00
N ALA A 97 4.52 -8.22 0.15
CA ALA A 97 3.30 -7.44 0.25
C ALA A 97 3.51 -5.98 -0.21
N ASP A 98 4.62 -5.35 0.20
CA ASP A 98 4.97 -4.00 -0.23
C ASP A 98 5.22 -3.92 -1.74
N ALA A 99 5.92 -4.92 -2.30
CA ALA A 99 6.17 -4.99 -3.73
C ALA A 99 4.86 -5.19 -4.53
N GLU A 100 3.92 -5.99 -4.04
CA GLU A 100 2.61 -6.19 -4.65
C GLU A 100 1.75 -4.92 -4.57
N ALA A 101 1.72 -4.25 -3.42
CA ALA A 101 1.03 -2.98 -3.23
C ALA A 101 1.59 -1.88 -4.16
N LEU A 102 2.91 -1.81 -4.30
CA LEU A 102 3.56 -0.87 -5.22
C LEU A 102 3.21 -1.20 -6.68
N ARG A 103 3.25 -2.48 -7.07
CA ARG A 103 2.86 -2.92 -8.43
C ARG A 103 1.40 -2.59 -8.74
N ALA A 104 0.49 -2.79 -7.79
CA ALA A 104 -0.91 -2.43 -7.94
C ALA A 104 -1.08 -0.92 -8.13
N THR A 105 -0.40 -0.12 -7.30
CA THR A 105 -0.42 1.35 -7.39
C THR A 105 0.11 1.85 -8.73
N VAL A 106 1.25 1.33 -9.18
CA VAL A 106 1.86 1.70 -10.48
C VAL A 106 0.95 1.31 -11.64
N LYS A 107 0.30 0.14 -11.58
CA LYS A 107 -0.64 -0.31 -12.61
C LYS A 107 -1.86 0.61 -12.70
N GLU A 108 -2.42 1.01 -11.56
CA GLU A 108 -3.55 1.93 -11.51
C GLU A 108 -3.17 3.32 -12.05
N GLN A 109 -2.02 3.85 -11.60
CA GLN A 109 -1.50 5.13 -12.11
C GLN A 109 -1.25 5.08 -13.62
N ALA A 110 -0.69 3.99 -14.14
CA ALA A 110 -0.49 3.80 -15.56
C ALA A 110 -1.80 3.72 -16.34
N ALA A 111 -2.85 3.09 -15.78
CA ALA A 111 -4.17 3.04 -16.40
C ALA A 111 -4.83 4.42 -16.46
N VAL A 112 -4.76 5.19 -15.37
CA VAL A 112 -5.26 6.57 -15.33
C VAL A 112 -4.49 7.49 -16.29
N ALA A 113 -3.17 7.35 -16.34
CA ALA A 113 -2.33 8.12 -17.27
C ALA A 113 -2.71 7.82 -18.73
N ARG A 114 -2.85 6.54 -19.10
CA ARG A 114 -3.28 6.13 -20.46
C ARG A 114 -4.67 6.67 -20.80
N ALA A 115 -5.65 6.53 -19.91
CA ALA A 115 -6.99 7.05 -20.13
C ALA A 115 -6.98 8.59 -20.33
N THR A 116 -6.12 9.29 -19.61
CA THR A 116 -5.94 10.74 -19.76
C THR A 116 -5.28 11.09 -21.10
N GLU A 117 -4.23 10.36 -21.49
CA GLU A 117 -3.56 10.53 -22.78
C GLU A 117 -4.51 10.26 -23.96
N ASP A 118 -5.30 9.20 -23.88
CA ASP A 118 -6.30 8.82 -24.88
C ASP A 118 -7.39 9.90 -25.01
N LYS A 119 -7.89 10.42 -23.87
CA LYS A 119 -8.83 11.55 -23.87
C LYS A 119 -8.23 12.80 -24.53
N LEU A 120 -7.02 13.18 -24.15
CA LEU A 120 -6.33 14.33 -24.75
C LEU A 120 -6.04 14.10 -26.24
N ALA A 121 -5.80 12.86 -26.67
CA ALA A 121 -5.62 12.52 -28.07
C ALA A 121 -6.94 12.62 -28.84
N ALA A 122 -8.05 12.13 -28.28
CA ALA A 122 -9.39 12.23 -28.86
C ALA A 122 -9.85 13.70 -28.98
N GLU A 123 -9.59 14.53 -27.97
CA GLU A 123 -9.86 15.97 -28.00
C GLU A 123 -9.06 16.67 -29.12
N ARG A 124 -7.77 16.36 -29.25
CA ARG A 124 -6.91 16.90 -30.32
C ARG A 124 -7.37 16.45 -31.70
N ALA A 125 -7.70 15.16 -31.85
CA ALA A 125 -8.18 14.60 -33.11
C ALA A 125 -9.53 15.19 -33.53
N SER A 126 -10.47 15.34 -32.58
CA SER A 126 -11.78 15.94 -32.83
C SER A 126 -11.65 17.40 -33.24
N ARG A 127 -10.80 18.18 -32.55
CA ARG A 127 -10.51 19.56 -32.94
C ARG A 127 -9.92 19.65 -34.34
N LEU A 128 -8.94 18.80 -34.66
CA LEU A 128 -8.34 18.76 -35.99
C LEU A 128 -9.38 18.41 -37.07
N ALA A 129 -10.27 17.45 -36.80
CA ALA A 129 -11.34 17.07 -37.72
C ALA A 129 -12.32 18.23 -37.97
N VAL A 130 -12.71 18.96 -36.91
CA VAL A 130 -13.56 20.16 -37.02
C VAL A 130 -12.86 21.26 -37.82
N ASP A 131 -11.57 21.50 -37.58
CA ASP A 131 -10.79 22.51 -38.30
C ASP A 131 -10.65 22.17 -39.79
N ILE A 132 -10.44 20.90 -40.13
CA ILE A 132 -10.41 20.42 -41.52
C ILE A 132 -11.78 20.60 -42.16
N ALA A 133 -12.86 20.16 -41.50
CA ALA A 133 -14.22 20.31 -42.00
C ALA A 133 -14.57 21.79 -42.24
N ARG A 134 -14.24 22.67 -41.29
CA ARG A 134 -14.40 24.12 -41.41
C ARG A 134 -13.67 24.66 -42.64
N LYS A 135 -12.39 24.36 -42.81
CA LYS A 135 -11.59 24.81 -43.96
C LYS A 135 -12.13 24.30 -45.29
N LEU A 136 -12.64 23.07 -45.35
CA LEU A 136 -13.27 22.52 -46.56
C LEU A 136 -14.59 23.21 -46.89
N LEU A 137 -15.41 23.50 -45.88
CA LEU A 137 -16.70 24.19 -46.05
C LEU A 137 -16.53 25.67 -46.40
N GLU A 138 -15.47 26.31 -45.91
CA GLU A 138 -15.11 27.69 -46.31
C GLU A 138 -14.71 27.78 -47.79
N ARG A 139 -14.32 26.67 -48.44
CA ARG A 139 -14.04 26.63 -49.88
C ARG A 139 -15.31 26.47 -50.73
N LEU A 140 -16.47 26.22 -50.13
CA LEU A 140 -17.73 26.15 -50.87
C LEU A 140 -18.16 27.55 -51.33
N PRO A 141 -18.85 27.66 -52.48
CA PRO A 141 -19.42 28.92 -52.93
C PRO A 141 -20.36 29.52 -51.88
N ASP A 142 -20.31 30.84 -51.70
CA ASP A 142 -21.07 31.56 -50.67
C ASP A 142 -22.59 31.35 -50.75
N SER A 143 -23.14 31.14 -51.94
CA SER A 143 -24.57 30.83 -52.13
C SER A 143 -24.94 29.46 -51.56
N MET A 144 -24.10 28.45 -51.75
CA MET A 144 -24.35 27.08 -51.30
C MET A 144 -24.34 26.95 -49.77
N ARG A 145 -23.62 27.84 -49.07
CA ARG A 145 -23.57 27.91 -47.60
C ARG A 145 -24.87 28.38 -46.96
N VAL A 146 -25.81 28.93 -47.75
CA VAL A 146 -27.08 29.50 -47.26
C VAL A 146 -28.27 28.83 -47.93
N THR A 147 -28.36 28.90 -49.27
CA THR A 147 -29.57 28.49 -50.01
C THR A 147 -29.93 27.02 -49.79
N GLY A 148 -28.93 26.13 -49.70
CA GLY A 148 -29.14 24.70 -49.45
C GLY A 148 -29.74 24.36 -48.08
N PHE A 149 -29.71 25.29 -47.12
CA PHE A 149 -30.17 25.07 -45.75
C PHE A 149 -31.54 25.68 -45.45
N ILE A 150 -32.12 26.47 -46.37
CA ILE A 150 -33.42 27.13 -46.18
C ILE A 150 -34.54 26.10 -46.00
N GLU A 151 -34.65 25.13 -46.90
CA GLU A 151 -35.67 24.06 -46.81
C GLU A 151 -35.51 23.20 -45.56
N GLY A 152 -34.27 22.84 -45.21
CA GLY A 152 -33.99 22.04 -44.01
C GLY A 152 -34.36 22.78 -42.72
N LEU A 153 -34.15 24.10 -42.67
CA LEU A 153 -34.58 24.93 -41.54
C LEU A 153 -36.11 24.95 -41.43
N ALA A 154 -36.78 25.17 -42.56
CA ALA A 154 -38.23 25.21 -42.63
C ALA A 154 -38.87 23.86 -42.23
N ALA A 155 -38.25 22.74 -42.63
CA ALA A 155 -38.61 21.41 -42.18
C ALA A 155 -38.38 21.23 -40.67
N GLY A 156 -37.26 21.73 -40.14
CA GLY A 156 -36.95 21.69 -38.70
C GLY A 156 -37.98 22.44 -37.86
N ILE A 157 -38.40 23.64 -38.30
CA ILE A 157 -39.48 24.40 -37.67
C ILE A 157 -40.81 23.64 -37.75
N GLY A 158 -41.07 22.96 -38.87
CA GLY A 158 -42.24 22.11 -39.03
C GLY A 158 -42.35 20.97 -38.00
N ARG A 159 -41.21 20.48 -37.48
CA ARG A 159 -41.14 19.41 -36.47
C ARG A 159 -41.34 19.90 -35.03
N LEU A 160 -41.33 21.20 -34.78
CA LEU A 160 -41.58 21.74 -33.45
C LEU A 160 -43.01 21.43 -32.97
N PRO A 161 -43.24 21.29 -31.65
CA PRO A 161 -44.58 21.14 -31.08
C PRO A 161 -45.51 22.28 -31.50
N GLN A 162 -46.79 21.99 -31.70
CA GLN A 162 -47.80 22.99 -32.08
C GLN A 162 -47.82 24.25 -31.19
N PRO A 163 -47.78 24.18 -29.83
CA PRO A 163 -47.78 25.38 -29.00
C PRO A 163 -46.54 26.25 -29.26
N THR A 164 -45.36 25.64 -29.32
CA THR A 164 -44.10 26.32 -29.62
C THR A 164 -44.09 26.96 -31.00
N ARG A 165 -44.67 26.29 -32.01
CA ARG A 165 -44.80 26.86 -33.36
C ARG A 165 -45.74 28.04 -33.40
N ALA A 166 -46.82 28.04 -32.61
CA ALA A 166 -47.78 29.12 -32.53
C ALA A 166 -47.20 30.36 -31.85
N GLU A 167 -46.28 30.19 -30.89
CA GLU A 167 -45.60 31.28 -30.19
C GLU A 167 -44.52 31.99 -31.03
N LEU A 168 -44.04 31.39 -32.12
CA LEU A 168 -43.04 32.00 -33.00
C LEU A 168 -43.56 33.30 -33.65
N GLY A 169 -43.03 34.45 -33.22
CA GLY A 169 -43.44 35.77 -33.74
C GLY A 169 -44.68 36.37 -33.08
N GLU A 170 -45.23 35.72 -32.05
CA GLU A 170 -46.26 36.29 -31.18
C GLU A 170 -45.63 37.19 -30.09
N ASN A 171 -46.45 37.99 -29.42
CA ASN A 171 -46.04 38.90 -28.33
C ASN A 171 -45.06 40.02 -28.74
N GLY A 172 -44.97 40.36 -30.03
CA GLY A 172 -44.14 41.46 -30.53
C GLY A 172 -42.63 41.19 -30.55
N VAL A 173 -42.20 39.96 -30.26
CA VAL A 173 -40.79 39.56 -30.32
C VAL A 173 -40.50 38.86 -31.64
N ALA A 174 -39.86 39.60 -32.55
CA ALA A 174 -39.41 39.09 -33.84
C ALA A 174 -38.32 38.01 -33.68
N PRO A 175 -38.51 36.77 -34.18
CA PRO A 175 -37.49 35.75 -34.18
C PRO A 175 -36.25 36.19 -34.95
N VAL A 176 -35.07 35.78 -34.48
CA VAL A 176 -33.79 36.11 -35.08
C VAL A 176 -33.32 34.93 -35.93
N LEU A 177 -33.15 35.18 -37.23
CA LEU A 177 -32.51 34.26 -38.16
C LEU A 177 -31.02 34.59 -38.23
N VAL A 178 -30.19 33.66 -37.77
CA VAL A 178 -28.74 33.78 -37.76
C VAL A 178 -28.15 33.05 -38.96
N ALA A 179 -27.26 33.71 -39.70
CA ALA A 179 -26.59 33.19 -40.89
C ALA A 179 -25.06 33.40 -40.83
N PRO A 180 -24.25 32.59 -41.52
CA PRO A 180 -22.78 32.71 -41.52
C PRO A 180 -22.24 34.00 -42.15
N ARG A 181 -23.06 34.66 -42.97
CA ARG A 181 -22.78 35.94 -43.62
C ARG A 181 -24.05 36.76 -43.77
N ALA A 182 -23.92 38.02 -44.17
CA ALA A 182 -25.06 38.81 -44.58
C ALA A 182 -25.79 38.13 -45.75
N LEU A 183 -27.10 37.95 -45.60
CA LEU A 183 -27.97 37.38 -46.62
C LEU A 183 -28.25 38.41 -47.72
N SER A 184 -28.18 37.98 -48.98
CA SER A 184 -28.60 38.80 -50.11
C SER A 184 -30.11 39.06 -50.08
N PRO A 185 -30.63 40.13 -50.73
CA PRO A 185 -32.06 40.42 -50.75
C PRO A 185 -32.90 39.24 -51.26
N GLN A 186 -32.39 38.50 -52.25
CA GLN A 186 -33.05 37.32 -52.80
C GLN A 186 -33.13 36.18 -51.78
N GLU A 187 -32.07 35.95 -51.01
CA GLU A 187 -32.05 34.91 -49.96
C GLU A 187 -32.94 35.28 -48.77
N GLN A 188 -32.99 36.56 -48.40
CA GLN A 188 -33.89 37.04 -47.36
C GLN A 188 -35.35 36.82 -47.76
N GLU A 189 -35.71 37.15 -49.00
CA GLU A 189 -37.05 36.94 -49.54
C GLU A 189 -37.39 35.45 -49.61
N GLN A 190 -36.47 34.62 -50.09
CA GLN A 190 -36.65 33.17 -50.12
C GLN A 190 -36.84 32.59 -48.71
N CYS A 191 -36.05 33.02 -47.72
CA CYS A 191 -36.24 32.58 -46.33
C CYS A 191 -37.63 32.98 -45.81
N ARG A 192 -38.06 34.22 -46.03
CA ARG A 192 -39.39 34.69 -45.61
C ARG A 192 -40.49 33.88 -46.28
N ALA A 193 -40.43 33.68 -47.58
CA ALA A 193 -41.43 32.95 -48.35
C ALA A 193 -41.52 31.47 -47.93
N THR A 194 -40.39 30.77 -47.81
CA THR A 194 -40.37 29.36 -47.40
C THR A 194 -40.89 29.18 -45.97
N LEU A 195 -40.51 30.06 -45.03
CA LEU A 195 -40.98 30.01 -43.65
C LEU A 195 -42.46 30.36 -43.54
N ALA A 196 -42.92 31.37 -44.26
CA ALA A 196 -44.33 31.76 -44.30
C ALA A 196 -45.21 30.65 -44.91
N GLY A 197 -44.74 29.99 -45.97
CA GLY A 197 -45.41 28.84 -46.56
C GLY A 197 -45.56 27.66 -45.58
N ARG A 198 -44.53 27.37 -44.76
CA ARG A 198 -44.58 26.31 -43.75
C ARG A 198 -45.47 26.63 -42.56
N LEU A 199 -45.45 27.88 -42.10
CA LEU A 199 -46.22 28.32 -40.92
C LEU A 199 -47.61 28.86 -41.26
N ARG A 200 -47.93 29.03 -42.55
CA ARG A 200 -49.16 29.64 -43.08
C ARG A 200 -49.45 31.04 -42.51
N ARG A 201 -48.41 31.76 -42.10
CA ARG A 201 -48.45 33.14 -41.63
C ARG A 201 -47.15 33.86 -41.94
N GLU A 202 -47.17 35.18 -42.01
CA GLU A 202 -45.95 35.96 -42.09
C GLU A 202 -45.22 35.97 -40.73
N LEU A 203 -43.89 35.91 -40.78
CA LEU A 203 -43.04 36.00 -39.60
C LEU A 203 -42.18 37.26 -39.70
N PRO A 204 -42.22 38.17 -38.70
CA PRO A 204 -41.29 39.27 -38.64
C PRO A 204 -39.90 38.73 -38.26
N LEU A 205 -39.02 38.54 -39.25
CA LEU A 205 -37.66 38.02 -39.04
C LEU A 205 -36.66 39.17 -38.90
N ARG A 206 -35.80 39.09 -37.87
CA ARG A 206 -34.57 39.87 -37.80
C ARG A 206 -33.42 39.00 -38.27
N PHE A 207 -32.48 39.56 -39.04
CA PHE A 207 -31.31 38.82 -39.51
C PHE A 207 -30.08 39.21 -38.70
N GLU A 208 -29.32 38.21 -38.27
CA GLU A 208 -28.05 38.37 -37.56
C GLU A 208 -26.96 37.54 -38.25
N VAL A 209 -25.72 38.00 -38.15
CA VAL A 209 -24.56 37.35 -38.76
C VAL A 209 -23.71 36.71 -37.68
N ASP A 210 -23.52 35.39 -37.76
CA ASP A 210 -22.63 34.62 -36.89
C ASP A 210 -21.70 33.75 -37.75
N PRO A 211 -20.44 34.17 -37.96
CA PRO A 211 -19.46 33.41 -38.73
C PRO A 211 -19.17 32.01 -38.16
N GLN A 212 -19.49 31.74 -36.89
CA GLN A 212 -19.26 30.43 -36.28
C GLN A 212 -20.17 29.33 -36.83
N LEU A 213 -21.26 29.69 -37.52
CA LEU A 213 -22.16 28.71 -38.15
C LEU A 213 -21.52 27.93 -39.30
N ILE A 214 -20.46 28.47 -39.92
CA ILE A 214 -19.75 27.94 -41.10
C ILE A 214 -20.67 27.86 -42.32
N ALA A 215 -21.72 27.03 -42.28
CA ALA A 215 -22.75 26.94 -43.30
C ALA A 215 -24.10 26.63 -42.63
N GLY A 216 -25.17 27.20 -43.17
CA GLY A 216 -26.53 26.98 -42.73
C GLY A 216 -27.16 28.12 -41.96
N LEU A 217 -28.29 27.84 -41.32
CA LEU A 217 -29.16 28.85 -40.71
C LEU A 217 -29.64 28.37 -39.34
N GLU A 218 -29.78 29.31 -38.41
CA GLU A 218 -30.42 29.08 -37.12
C GLU A 218 -31.57 30.05 -36.89
N LEU A 219 -32.71 29.55 -36.42
CA LEU A 219 -33.79 30.40 -35.94
C LEU A 219 -33.75 30.41 -34.41
N ARG A 220 -33.55 31.60 -33.82
CA ARG A 220 -33.54 31.83 -32.38
C ARG A 220 -34.79 32.64 -31.99
N SER A 221 -35.54 32.12 -31.04
CA SER A 221 -36.69 32.78 -30.42
C SER A 221 -36.65 32.56 -28.91
N PRO A 222 -37.38 33.35 -28.10
CA PRO A 222 -37.38 33.19 -26.64
C PRO A 222 -37.77 31.78 -26.16
N HIS A 223 -38.61 31.08 -26.94
CA HIS A 223 -39.20 29.80 -26.56
C HIS A 223 -38.71 28.62 -27.41
N ALA A 224 -37.88 28.86 -28.44
CA ALA A 224 -37.36 27.81 -29.30
C ALA A 224 -36.09 28.22 -30.06
N VAL A 225 -35.18 27.26 -30.22
CA VAL A 225 -34.04 27.37 -31.13
C VAL A 225 -34.07 26.21 -32.12
N VAL A 226 -34.14 26.52 -33.41
CA VAL A 226 -34.03 25.52 -34.48
C VAL A 226 -32.71 25.72 -35.19
N ARG A 227 -31.86 24.68 -35.15
CA ARG A 227 -30.53 24.71 -35.75
C ARG A 227 -30.50 23.84 -37.00
N ASN A 228 -30.23 24.46 -38.15
CA ASN A 228 -29.89 23.76 -39.37
C ASN A 228 -28.57 24.33 -39.92
N SER A 229 -27.50 24.14 -39.14
CA SER A 229 -26.16 24.61 -39.46
C SER A 229 -25.14 23.48 -39.29
N ILE A 230 -24.12 23.47 -40.15
CA ILE A 230 -23.02 22.51 -40.05
C ILE A 230 -22.16 22.79 -38.82
N GLY A 231 -22.02 24.07 -38.42
CA GLY A 231 -21.35 24.42 -37.17
C GLY A 231 -22.01 23.76 -35.95
N ALA A 232 -23.35 23.78 -35.87
CA ALA A 232 -24.07 23.11 -34.78
C ALA A 232 -23.96 21.58 -34.86
N GLU A 233 -23.97 21.00 -36.06
CA GLU A 233 -23.80 19.56 -36.25
C GLU A 233 -22.40 19.09 -35.84
N LEU A 234 -21.36 19.82 -36.24
CA LEU A 234 -19.98 19.53 -35.84
C LEU A 234 -19.78 19.65 -34.33
N ALA A 235 -20.41 20.63 -33.68
CA ALA A 235 -20.39 20.76 -32.23
C ALA A 235 -21.03 19.54 -31.55
N ARG A 236 -22.22 19.11 -32.03
CA ARG A 236 -22.89 17.90 -31.52
C ARG A 236 -22.07 16.63 -31.72
N ILE A 237 -21.49 16.44 -32.90
CA ILE A 237 -20.66 15.27 -33.20
C ILE A 237 -19.40 15.27 -32.31
N THR A 238 -18.79 16.44 -32.09
CA THR A 238 -17.62 16.56 -31.22
C THR A 238 -17.98 16.20 -29.77
N GLU A 239 -19.10 16.72 -29.26
CA GLU A 239 -19.58 16.40 -27.92
C GLU A 239 -19.87 14.90 -27.78
N ALA A 240 -20.57 14.30 -28.76
CA ALA A 240 -20.84 12.86 -28.77
C ALA A 240 -19.55 12.00 -28.82
N LEU A 241 -18.54 12.39 -29.60
CA LEU A 241 -17.25 11.67 -29.68
C LEU A 241 -16.45 11.77 -28.37
N LEU A 242 -16.57 12.91 -27.67
CA LEU A 242 -15.92 13.11 -26.36
C LEU A 242 -16.65 12.37 -25.23
N ASP A 243 -17.97 12.18 -25.35
CA ASP A 243 -18.75 11.37 -24.42
C ASP A 243 -18.59 9.87 -24.67
N ASP A 244 -18.51 9.41 -25.92
CA ASP A 244 -18.35 7.97 -26.25
C ASP A 244 -16.92 7.45 -25.94
N SER A 245 -15.95 8.37 -25.85
CA SER A 245 -14.62 8.08 -25.31
C SER A 245 -14.58 8.01 -23.78
N HIS A 246 -15.71 8.29 -23.11
CA HIS A 246 -15.96 7.89 -21.73
C HIS A 246 -16.79 6.59 -21.71
N PRO A 247 -16.16 5.39 -21.75
CA PRO A 247 -16.90 4.18 -21.44
C PRO A 247 -17.45 4.33 -20.02
N SER A 248 -18.78 4.43 -19.92
CA SER A 248 -19.50 4.29 -18.67
C SER A 248 -19.02 3.01 -17.99
N ARG A 249 -18.46 3.19 -16.80
CA ARG A 249 -17.91 2.17 -15.90
C ARG A 249 -18.83 0.96 -15.72
#